data_AF-A0A818Q8X7-F1
#
_entry.id   AF-A0A818Q8X7-F1
#
_cell.length_a   1.000
_cell.length_b   1.000
_cell.length_c   1.000
_cell.angle_alpha   90.00
_cell.angle_beta   90.00
_cell.angle_gamma   90.00
#
_symmetry.space_group_name_H-M   'P 1'
#
loop_
_entity.id
_entity.type
_entity.pdbx_description
1 polymer ?
#
loop_
_entity_poly.entity_id
_entity_poly.type
_entity_poly.pdbx_seq_one_letter_code
_entity_poly.pdbx_strand_id
1 'polypeptide(L)'
;MASTKPNVIFVLGGPGAGKGTQCARIAEKYGYVHLSAGDLLREEAAKPDSALGKEINEHIKNGSIVPVAVTCKLLENAMTKSGKENFLIDGFPRNKDNVDGWKQAMDGKVNIQCVLFFDCNEKTCVARCLERGKGSGRTDDNEESLKKRIVTYNDSTRPVIQLYEKENLVKHIDASNEVDKKLGEFVKHALKGAIFALPFLTTFMDRITTLSLVDGISMQPILNPSGLNSDWILIKRWHIDDYCLQKNDIISFESPREPGVFMIKRVKALENEIIYDTKKQRETRVSKGHVWVEGDNKRASYDSRHFGSIARGLVTGRALCVLWPPKRFGTKLTILDDDDDDD
;
A
#
# COMPACT_ATOMS: atom_id res chain seq x y z
N MET A 1 -3.47 21.99 -1.93
CA MET A 1 -2.97 20.64 -2.27
C MET A 1 -2.74 19.91 -0.96
N ALA A 2 -3.28 18.70 -0.78
CA ALA A 2 -3.01 17.94 0.43
C ALA A 2 -1.50 17.64 0.49
N SER A 3 -0.84 18.01 1.59
CA SER A 3 0.58 17.71 1.80
C SER A 3 0.77 16.19 1.76
N THR A 4 1.43 15.68 0.73
CA THR A 4 1.83 14.28 0.60
C THR A 4 2.80 13.94 1.72
N LYS A 5 2.60 12.79 2.38
CA LYS A 5 3.51 12.32 3.43
C LYS A 5 4.86 11.95 2.81
N PRO A 6 6.00 12.31 3.41
CA PRO A 6 7.31 11.88 2.94
C PRO A 6 7.44 10.36 2.87
N ASN A 7 8.02 9.85 1.80
CA ASN A 7 8.42 8.46 1.64
C ASN A 7 9.78 8.21 2.30
N VAL A 8 9.83 7.19 3.14
CA VAL A 8 11.02 6.81 3.91
C VAL A 8 11.42 5.38 3.58
N ILE A 9 12.70 5.20 3.27
CA ILE A 9 13.37 3.91 3.19
C ILE A 9 14.42 3.87 4.30
N PHE A 10 14.34 2.88 5.18
CA PHE A 10 15.42 2.65 6.16
C PHE A 10 16.56 1.89 5.50
N VAL A 11 17.79 2.28 5.81
CA VAL A 11 18.99 1.62 5.30
C VAL A 11 19.78 1.04 6.48
N LEU A 12 19.75 -0.28 6.59
CA LEU A 12 20.36 -1.05 7.68
C LEU A 12 21.44 -2.01 7.17
N GLY A 13 22.30 -2.46 8.08
CA GLY A 13 23.47 -3.28 7.75
C GLY A 13 24.59 -3.08 8.76
N GLY A 14 25.51 -4.03 8.82
CA GLY A 14 26.65 -4.00 9.74
C GLY A 14 27.55 -2.76 9.59
N PRO A 15 28.39 -2.46 10.60
CA PRO A 15 29.45 -1.45 10.44
C PRO A 15 30.35 -1.84 9.27
N GLY A 16 30.59 -0.95 8.30
CA GLY A 16 31.43 -1.27 7.13
C GLY A 16 30.70 -1.94 5.95
N ALA A 17 29.40 -2.21 6.05
CA ALA A 17 28.61 -2.79 4.96
C ALA A 17 28.44 -1.89 3.72
N GLY A 18 28.86 -0.62 3.77
CA GLY A 18 28.81 0.31 2.63
C GLY A 18 27.54 1.15 2.50
N LYS A 19 26.68 1.17 3.54
CA LYS A 19 25.41 1.92 3.56
C LYS A 19 25.50 3.35 3.04
N GLY A 20 26.34 4.19 3.67
CA GLY A 20 26.48 5.60 3.27
C GLY A 20 26.93 5.78 1.83
N THR A 21 27.88 4.98 1.35
CA THR A 21 28.33 5.00 -0.06
C THR A 21 27.19 4.70 -1.01
N GLN A 22 26.35 3.71 -0.70
CA GLN A 22 25.22 3.35 -1.53
C GLN A 22 24.06 4.35 -1.42
N CYS A 23 23.83 4.91 -0.23
CA CYS A 23 22.83 5.97 -0.06
C CYS A 23 23.17 7.19 -0.91
N ALA A 24 24.44 7.61 -0.94
CA ALA A 24 24.89 8.72 -1.78
C ALA A 24 24.60 8.46 -3.28
N ARG A 25 24.90 7.24 -3.76
CA ARG A 25 24.62 6.83 -5.15
C ARG A 25 23.12 6.78 -5.46
N ILE A 26 22.31 6.26 -4.55
CA ILE A 26 20.84 6.21 -4.72
C ILE A 26 20.26 7.64 -4.72
N ALA A 27 20.73 8.48 -3.81
CA ALA A 27 20.33 9.88 -3.71
C ALA A 27 20.60 10.63 -5.02
N GLU A 28 21.82 10.54 -5.54
CA GLU A 28 22.22 11.17 -6.80
C GLU A 28 21.39 10.65 -7.99
N LYS A 29 21.26 9.33 -8.12
CA LYS A 29 20.64 8.72 -9.31
C LYS A 29 19.12 8.80 -9.33
N TYR A 30 18.46 8.79 -8.18
CA TYR A 30 17.01 8.64 -8.07
C TYR A 30 16.31 9.80 -7.34
N GLY A 31 17.04 10.87 -7.01
CA GLY A 31 16.46 12.08 -6.41
C GLY A 31 15.99 11.90 -4.96
N TYR A 32 16.56 10.93 -4.24
CA TYR A 32 16.36 10.78 -2.79
C TYR A 32 17.28 11.73 -2.02
N VAL A 33 16.91 12.06 -0.79
CA VAL A 33 17.78 12.74 0.18
C VAL A 33 18.34 11.70 1.14
N HIS A 34 19.67 11.63 1.24
CA HIS A 34 20.36 10.78 2.22
C HIS A 34 20.46 11.49 3.57
N LEU A 35 19.87 10.88 4.59
CA LEU A 35 19.92 11.34 5.98
C LEU A 35 20.57 10.25 6.84
N SER A 36 21.80 10.48 7.28
CA SER A 36 22.49 9.59 8.23
C SER A 36 22.18 10.03 9.65
N ALA A 37 21.49 9.18 10.41
CA ALA A 37 21.14 9.49 11.80
C ALA A 37 22.38 9.76 12.66
N GLY A 38 23.46 9.03 12.40
CA GLY A 38 24.73 9.22 13.10
C GLY A 38 25.43 10.54 12.73
N ASP A 39 25.35 10.98 11.47
CA ASP A 39 25.91 12.27 11.06
C ASP A 39 25.09 13.42 11.63
N LEU A 40 23.75 13.35 11.55
CA LEU A 40 22.87 14.35 12.14
C LEU A 40 23.11 14.54 13.65
N LEU A 41 23.31 13.45 14.39
CA LEU A 41 23.65 13.52 15.82
C LEU A 41 25.01 14.19 16.06
N ARG A 42 26.04 13.87 15.26
CA ARG A 42 27.37 14.49 15.38
C ARG A 42 27.35 15.97 15.03
N GLU A 43 26.69 16.32 13.92
CA GLU A 43 26.53 17.70 13.47
C GLU A 43 25.77 18.54 14.49
N GLU A 44 24.70 17.99 15.08
CA GLU A 44 23.94 18.70 16.10
C GLU A 44 24.73 18.87 17.40
N ALA A 45 25.44 17.83 17.85
CA ALA A 45 26.29 17.89 19.04
C ALA A 45 27.43 18.91 18.89
N ALA A 46 27.92 19.13 17.67
CA ALA A 46 28.99 20.09 17.38
C ALA A 46 28.51 21.55 17.31
N LYS A 47 27.19 21.84 17.34
CA LYS A 47 26.65 23.21 17.29
C LYS A 47 26.65 23.85 18.69
N PRO A 48 27.41 24.95 18.92
CA PRO A 48 27.51 25.57 20.25
C PRO A 48 26.17 26.09 20.81
N ASP A 49 25.31 26.61 19.92
CA ASP A 49 24.07 27.29 20.30
C ASP A 49 22.80 26.43 20.15
N SER A 50 22.94 25.13 19.81
CA SER A 50 21.78 24.26 19.67
C SER A 50 21.26 23.80 21.04
N ALA A 51 19.97 24.01 21.30
CA ALA A 51 19.29 23.41 22.45
C ALA A 51 19.34 21.87 22.42
N LEU A 52 19.16 21.27 21.23
CA LEU A 52 19.29 19.82 21.04
C LEU A 52 20.75 19.37 21.16
N GLY A 53 21.70 20.18 20.70
CA GLY A 53 23.13 19.92 20.85
C GLY A 53 23.56 19.87 22.32
N LYS A 54 23.03 20.79 23.15
CA LYS A 54 23.24 20.78 24.60
C LYS A 54 22.66 19.53 25.25
N GLU A 55 21.43 19.15 24.91
CA GLU A 55 20.78 17.92 25.39
C GLU A 55 21.59 16.66 25.01
N ILE A 56 22.06 16.57 23.76
CA ILE A 56 22.91 15.47 23.28
C ILE A 56 24.23 15.42 24.07
N ASN A 57 24.90 16.57 24.25
CA ASN A 57 26.16 16.66 24.97
C ASN A 57 26.00 16.36 26.47
N GLU A 58 24.87 16.72 27.09
CA GLU A 58 24.54 16.35 28.46
C GLU A 58 24.37 14.84 28.60
N HIS A 59 23.66 14.20 27.67
CA HIS A 59 23.52 12.74 27.65
C HIS A 59 24.87 12.03 27.49
N ILE A 60 25.72 12.52 26.59
CA ILE A 60 27.08 12.03 26.37
C ILE A 60 27.93 12.20 27.65
N LYS A 61 27.89 13.39 28.28
CA LYS A 61 28.65 13.69 29.50
C LYS A 61 28.22 12.83 30.69
N ASN A 62 26.93 12.53 30.79
CA ASN A 62 26.34 11.72 31.87
C ASN A 62 26.39 10.21 31.59
N GLY A 63 26.97 9.78 30.45
CA GLY A 63 27.06 8.36 30.07
C GLY A 63 25.70 7.71 29.79
N SER A 64 24.68 8.52 29.48
CA SER A 64 23.32 8.07 29.21
C SER A 64 23.03 8.03 27.71
N ILE A 65 22.12 7.15 27.29
CA ILE A 65 21.76 6.98 25.88
C ILE A 65 20.92 8.17 25.43
N VAL A 66 21.29 8.80 24.31
CA VAL A 66 20.49 9.87 23.69
C VAL A 66 19.08 9.34 23.40
N PRO A 67 18.02 9.97 23.92
CA PRO A 67 16.65 9.52 23.70
C PRO A 67 16.31 9.43 22.20
N VAL A 68 15.59 8.38 21.83
CA VAL A 68 15.11 8.17 20.45
C VAL A 68 14.36 9.39 19.90
N ALA A 69 13.60 10.08 20.75
CA ALA A 69 12.85 11.28 20.39
C ALA A 69 13.73 12.40 19.81
N VAL A 70 14.95 12.56 20.32
CA VAL A 70 15.93 13.53 19.79
C VAL A 70 16.31 13.15 18.36
N THR A 71 16.60 11.86 18.12
CA THR A 71 16.97 11.38 16.78
C THR A 71 15.81 11.52 15.79
N CYS A 72 14.58 11.18 16.20
CA CYS A 72 13.37 11.37 15.38
C CYS A 72 13.16 12.85 15.03
N LYS A 73 13.35 13.77 15.99
CA LYS A 73 13.21 15.21 15.77
C LYS A 73 14.27 15.77 14.82
N LEU A 74 15.52 15.30 14.92
CA LEU A 74 16.57 15.68 13.97
C LEU A 74 16.25 15.20 12.55
N LEU A 75 15.76 13.97 12.39
CA LEU A 75 15.33 13.44 11.11
C LEU A 75 14.14 14.23 10.56
N GLU A 76 13.12 14.52 11.36
CA GLU A 76 11.95 15.30 10.98
C GLU A 76 12.32 16.72 10.52
N ASN A 77 13.20 17.40 11.27
CA ASN A 77 13.71 18.73 10.90
C ASN A 77 14.49 18.68 9.59
N ALA A 78 15.35 17.67 9.40
CA ALA A 78 16.14 17.52 8.18
C ALA A 78 15.25 17.23 6.96
N MET A 79 14.22 16.39 7.12
CA MET A 79 13.23 16.13 6.08
C MET A 79 12.48 17.41 5.69
N THR A 80 11.95 18.13 6.68
CA THR A 80 11.22 19.39 6.48
C THR A 80 12.09 20.44 5.78
N LYS A 81 13.34 20.62 6.24
CA LYS A 81 14.29 21.60 5.67
C LYS A 81 14.65 21.29 4.22
N SER A 82 14.68 20.02 3.83
CA SER A 82 15.04 19.62 2.47
C SER A 82 13.98 20.01 1.43
N GLY A 83 12.71 20.12 1.84
CA GLY A 83 11.57 20.33 0.93
C GLY A 83 11.35 19.20 -0.07
N LYS A 84 11.97 18.02 0.14
CA LYS A 84 11.83 16.84 -0.72
C LYS A 84 10.84 15.84 -0.13
N GLU A 85 10.43 14.88 -0.96
CA GLU A 85 9.44 13.86 -0.57
C GLU A 85 10.06 12.49 -0.29
N ASN A 86 11.29 12.21 -0.75
CA ASN A 86 11.87 10.86 -0.73
C ASN A 86 13.18 10.83 0.06
N PHE A 87 13.24 9.98 1.10
CA PHE A 87 14.33 9.96 2.06
C PHE A 87 14.91 8.56 2.28
N LEU A 88 16.24 8.50 2.34
CA LEU A 88 17.00 7.34 2.77
C LEU A 88 17.52 7.62 4.18
N ILE A 89 17.00 6.91 5.17
CA ILE A 89 17.42 7.04 6.56
C ILE A 89 18.47 5.97 6.86
N ASP A 90 19.74 6.38 6.87
CA ASP A 90 20.89 5.50 7.09
C ASP A 90 21.18 5.31 8.58
N GLY A 91 21.21 4.04 8.99
CA GLY A 91 21.66 3.64 10.30
C GLY A 91 20.65 3.93 11.41
N PHE A 92 19.35 3.98 11.10
CA PHE A 92 18.24 4.03 12.05
C PHE A 92 17.03 3.29 11.44
N PRO A 93 16.21 2.57 12.21
CA PRO A 93 16.35 2.23 13.63
C PRO A 93 17.41 1.14 13.91
N ARG A 94 18.09 1.19 15.07
CA ARG A 94 19.16 0.23 15.43
C ARG A 94 18.82 -0.76 16.54
N ASN A 95 17.75 -0.52 17.28
CA ASN A 95 17.28 -1.36 18.38
C ASN A 95 15.75 -1.22 18.53
N LYS A 96 15.16 -2.00 19.43
CA LYS A 96 13.71 -1.99 19.66
C LYS A 96 13.20 -0.62 20.12
N ASP A 97 13.90 0.05 21.02
CA ASP A 97 13.53 1.39 21.50
C ASP A 97 13.48 2.42 20.36
N ASN A 98 14.37 2.28 19.36
CA ASN A 98 14.33 3.11 18.16
C ASN A 98 13.08 2.85 17.32
N VAL A 99 12.69 1.58 17.15
CA VAL A 99 11.47 1.21 16.42
C VAL A 99 10.24 1.77 17.13
N ASP A 100 10.14 1.55 18.44
CA ASP A 100 8.99 1.98 19.23
C ASP A 100 8.90 3.51 19.32
N GLY A 101 10.03 4.19 19.53
CA GLY A 101 10.08 5.65 19.51
C GLY A 101 9.82 6.26 18.14
N TRP A 102 10.24 5.59 17.06
CA TRP A 102 9.85 6.01 15.70
C TRP A 102 8.35 5.91 15.49
N LYS A 103 7.73 4.79 15.89
CA LYS A 103 6.27 4.62 15.82
C LYS A 103 5.56 5.72 16.60
N GLN A 104 6.01 6.04 17.81
CA GLN A 104 5.39 7.12 18.59
C GLN A 104 5.54 8.51 17.96
N ALA A 105 6.71 8.82 17.40
CA ALA A 105 7.02 10.18 16.93
C ALA A 105 6.61 10.45 15.46
N MET A 106 6.60 9.41 14.63
CA MET A 106 6.51 9.51 13.16
C MET A 106 5.31 8.78 12.56
N ASP A 107 4.56 8.01 13.35
CA ASP A 107 3.33 7.38 12.85
C ASP A 107 2.36 8.45 12.33
N GLY A 108 1.71 8.15 11.22
CA GLY A 108 0.86 9.09 10.51
C GLY A 108 1.59 10.26 9.82
N LYS A 109 2.88 10.51 10.05
CA LYS A 109 3.64 11.62 9.42
C LYS A 109 4.37 11.23 8.14
N VAL A 110 4.78 9.97 8.03
CA VAL A 110 5.61 9.45 6.92
C VAL A 110 5.04 8.15 6.36
N ASN A 111 5.46 7.78 5.16
CA ASN A 111 5.18 6.51 4.52
C ASN A 111 6.44 5.65 4.48
N ILE A 112 6.50 4.61 5.31
CA ILE A 112 7.64 3.66 5.31
C ILE A 112 7.47 2.71 4.12
N GLN A 113 8.38 2.77 3.15
CA GLN A 113 8.30 1.96 1.94
C GLN A 113 8.92 0.57 2.13
N CYS A 114 10.13 0.51 2.69
CA CYS A 114 10.85 -0.74 2.95
C CYS A 114 12.09 -0.49 3.82
N VAL A 115 12.76 -1.59 4.18
CA VAL A 115 14.10 -1.60 4.75
C VAL A 115 15.07 -2.18 3.73
N LEU A 116 16.05 -1.40 3.29
CA LEU A 116 17.19 -1.89 2.51
C LEU A 116 18.25 -2.42 3.47
N PHE A 117 18.46 -3.73 3.44
CA PHE A 117 19.45 -4.39 4.28
C PHE A 117 20.68 -4.76 3.46
N PHE A 118 21.81 -4.12 3.76
CA PHE A 118 23.09 -4.42 3.14
C PHE A 118 23.77 -5.57 3.88
N ASP A 119 23.70 -6.75 3.28
CA ASP A 119 24.32 -7.96 3.80
C ASP A 119 25.79 -8.02 3.36
N CYS A 120 26.69 -8.10 4.33
CA CYS A 120 28.11 -8.14 4.10
C CYS A 120 28.75 -8.99 5.19
N ASN A 121 29.67 -9.86 4.78
CA ASN A 121 30.37 -10.69 5.75
C ASN A 121 31.19 -9.81 6.72
N GLU A 122 31.34 -10.31 7.96
CA GLU A 122 31.97 -9.55 9.05
C GLU A 122 33.45 -9.22 8.74
N LYS A 123 34.19 -10.16 8.14
CA LYS A 123 35.61 -9.97 7.79
C LYS A 123 35.81 -8.79 6.84
N THR A 124 34.99 -8.68 5.80
CA THR A 124 34.97 -7.58 4.83
C THR A 124 34.55 -6.28 5.51
N CYS A 125 33.53 -6.32 6.37
CA CYS A 125 33.07 -5.18 7.16
C CYS A 125 34.19 -4.59 8.05
N VAL A 126 34.92 -5.45 8.77
CA VAL A 126 36.04 -5.06 9.63
C VAL A 126 37.16 -4.45 8.79
N ALA A 127 37.59 -5.12 7.71
CA ALA A 127 38.64 -4.63 6.83
C ALA A 127 38.31 -3.23 6.27
N ARG A 128 37.07 -3.01 5.81
CA ARG A 128 36.60 -1.72 5.31
C ARG A 128 36.62 -0.63 6.38
N CYS A 129 36.24 -0.94 7.62
CA CYS A 129 36.26 0.05 8.69
C CYS A 129 37.69 0.44 9.10
N LEU A 130 38.59 -0.54 9.22
CA LEU A 130 40.00 -0.28 9.53
C LEU A 130 40.67 0.57 8.45
N GLU A 131 40.37 0.30 7.17
CA GLU A 131 40.89 1.12 6.06
C GLU A 131 40.36 2.56 6.12
N ARG A 132 39.06 2.73 6.39
CA ARG A 132 38.45 4.06 6.55
C ARG A 132 39.01 4.81 7.77
N GLY A 133 39.36 4.11 8.85
CA GLY A 133 39.96 4.69 10.05
C GLY A 133 41.30 5.39 9.79
N LYS A 134 42.04 4.98 8.76
CA LYS A 134 43.36 5.55 8.41
C LYS A 134 43.30 7.00 7.92
N GLY A 135 42.16 7.48 7.41
CA GLY A 135 42.06 8.80 6.77
C GLY A 135 40.78 9.59 7.01
N SER A 136 39.78 9.04 7.71
CA SER A 136 38.46 9.69 7.88
C SER A 136 38.30 10.55 9.13
N GLY A 137 39.23 10.50 10.08
CA GLY A 137 39.09 11.19 11.38
C GLY A 137 38.02 10.57 12.30
N ARG A 138 37.47 9.40 11.97
CA ARG A 138 36.50 8.68 12.80
C ARG A 138 37.18 7.99 13.98
N THR A 139 36.88 8.45 15.19
CA THR A 139 37.45 7.91 16.43
C THR A 139 36.94 6.50 16.77
N ASP A 140 35.84 6.06 16.16
CA ASP A 140 35.17 4.76 16.37
C ASP A 140 35.55 3.66 15.37
N ASP A 141 36.50 3.92 14.46
CA ASP A 141 37.00 2.98 13.45
C ASP A 141 38.36 2.37 13.85
N ASN A 142 38.44 1.84 15.07
CA ASN A 142 39.55 1.04 15.60
C ASN A 142 39.08 -0.36 16.01
N GLU A 143 40.00 -1.30 16.20
CA GLU A 143 39.66 -2.71 16.45
C GLU A 143 38.77 -2.91 17.69
N GLU A 144 39.07 -2.21 18.79
CA GLU A 144 38.29 -2.31 20.04
C GLU A 144 36.86 -1.79 19.86
N SER A 145 36.71 -0.65 19.20
CA SER A 145 35.41 -0.03 18.92
C SER A 145 34.60 -0.86 17.93
N LEU A 146 35.25 -1.47 16.93
CA LEU A 146 34.60 -2.33 15.96
C LEU A 146 34.05 -3.60 16.58
N LYS A 147 34.79 -4.24 17.49
CA LYS A 147 34.28 -5.40 18.26
C LYS A 147 32.99 -5.05 18.99
N LYS A 148 32.96 -3.92 19.73
CA LYS A 148 31.76 -3.45 20.42
C LYS A 148 30.60 -3.20 19.44
N ARG A 149 30.87 -2.55 18.30
CA ARG A 149 29.86 -2.25 17.28
C ARG A 149 29.27 -3.50 16.61
N ILE A 150 30.08 -4.54 16.40
CA ILE A 150 29.62 -5.83 15.85
C ILE A 150 28.70 -6.53 16.86
N VAL A 151 29.09 -6.55 18.15
CA VAL A 151 28.25 -7.09 19.23
C VAL A 151 26.91 -6.35 19.29
N THR A 152 26.92 -5.02 19.38
CA THR A 152 25.68 -4.21 19.37
C THR A 152 24.84 -4.46 18.11
N TYR A 153 25.47 -4.60 16.95
CA TYR A 153 24.76 -4.91 15.72
C TYR A 153 24.04 -6.27 15.79
N ASN A 154 24.72 -7.31 16.27
CA ASN A 154 24.13 -8.65 16.39
C ASN A 154 23.06 -8.70 17.48
N ASP A 155 23.28 -8.07 18.63
CA ASP A 155 22.39 -8.17 19.78
C ASP A 155 21.17 -7.25 19.67
N SER A 156 21.31 -6.09 19.01
CA SER A 156 20.26 -5.07 18.99
C SER A 156 19.71 -4.77 17.60
N THR A 157 20.55 -4.77 16.56
CA THR A 157 20.13 -4.37 15.21
C THR A 157 19.59 -5.54 14.39
N ARG A 158 20.19 -6.73 14.47
CA ARG A 158 19.65 -7.94 13.81
C ARG A 158 18.22 -8.28 14.25
N PRO A 159 17.82 -8.22 15.53
CA PRO A 159 16.43 -8.43 15.92
C PRO A 159 15.45 -7.43 15.27
N VAL A 160 15.87 -6.18 15.02
CA VAL A 160 15.06 -5.19 14.31
C VAL A 160 14.89 -5.57 12.84
N ILE A 161 15.96 -6.05 12.19
CA ILE A 161 15.88 -6.54 10.81
C ILE A 161 14.91 -7.73 10.73
N GLN A 162 15.03 -8.70 11.65
CA GLN A 162 14.13 -9.85 11.73
C GLN A 162 12.66 -9.46 11.98
N LEU A 163 12.41 -8.40 12.75
CA LEU A 163 11.07 -7.84 12.94
C LEU A 163 10.49 -7.39 11.60
N TYR A 164 11.23 -6.60 10.83
CA TYR A 164 10.78 -6.12 9.52
C TYR A 164 10.73 -7.24 8.46
N GLU A 165 11.54 -8.29 8.57
CA GLU A 165 11.48 -9.49 7.72
C GLU A 165 10.13 -10.19 7.88
N LYS A 166 9.67 -10.36 9.13
CA LYS A 166 8.33 -10.94 9.43
C LYS A 166 7.19 -10.10 8.86
N GLU A 167 7.39 -8.79 8.71
CA GLU A 167 6.44 -7.87 8.09
C GLU A 167 6.57 -7.80 6.54
N ASN A 168 7.45 -8.61 5.93
CA ASN A 168 7.76 -8.61 4.49
C ASN A 168 8.29 -7.26 3.95
N LEU A 169 8.88 -6.42 4.82
CA LEU A 169 9.37 -5.08 4.47
C LEU A 169 10.87 -5.04 4.14
N VAL A 170 11.62 -6.12 4.37
CA VAL A 170 13.07 -6.15 4.14
C VAL A 170 13.41 -6.53 2.70
N LYS A 171 14.37 -5.81 2.11
CA LYS A 171 15.00 -6.11 0.83
C LYS A 171 16.50 -6.30 1.05
N HIS A 172 16.98 -7.51 0.77
CA HIS A 172 18.39 -7.86 0.93
C HIS A 172 19.21 -7.38 -0.27
N ILE A 173 20.33 -6.73 0.02
CA ILE A 173 21.33 -6.30 -0.96
C ILE A 173 22.65 -6.94 -0.55
N ASP A 174 23.16 -7.84 -1.38
CA ASP A 174 24.50 -8.41 -1.23
C ASP A 174 25.57 -7.32 -1.49
N ALA A 175 26.28 -6.95 -0.43
CA ALA A 175 27.32 -5.92 -0.40
C ALA A 175 28.74 -6.51 -0.25
N SER A 176 28.88 -7.82 -0.43
CA SER A 176 30.15 -8.54 -0.32
C SER A 176 31.08 -8.32 -1.52
N ASN A 177 30.53 -8.11 -2.73
CA ASN A 177 31.26 -7.87 -3.99
C ASN A 177 31.04 -6.44 -4.53
N GLU A 178 31.83 -6.00 -5.52
CA GLU A 178 31.78 -4.64 -6.11
C GLU A 178 30.33 -4.18 -6.37
N VAL A 179 29.92 -3.20 -5.58
CA VAL A 179 28.51 -2.86 -5.29
C VAL A 179 27.83 -2.14 -6.47
N ASP A 180 28.55 -1.88 -7.56
CA ASP A 180 28.08 -1.04 -8.68
C ASP A 180 27.10 -1.73 -9.64
N LYS A 181 27.16 -3.06 -9.80
CA LYS A 181 26.39 -3.74 -10.85
C LYS A 181 24.96 -4.12 -10.43
N LYS A 182 24.75 -4.57 -9.19
CA LYS A 182 23.43 -5.08 -8.73
C LYS A 182 22.48 -3.99 -8.22
N LEU A 183 22.98 -2.93 -7.57
CA LEU A 183 22.12 -1.86 -7.03
C LEU A 183 21.49 -1.02 -8.14
N GLY A 184 22.24 -0.80 -9.23
CA GLY A 184 21.76 -0.11 -10.42
C GLY A 184 20.61 -0.86 -11.10
N GLU A 185 20.64 -2.19 -11.12
CA GLU A 185 19.54 -3.01 -11.62
C GLU A 185 18.37 -3.06 -10.64
N PHE A 186 18.61 -3.23 -9.35
CA PHE A 186 17.54 -3.32 -8.35
C PHE A 186 16.66 -2.08 -8.31
N VAL A 187 17.25 -0.88 -8.20
CA VAL A 187 16.46 0.35 -8.12
C VAL A 187 15.77 0.66 -9.46
N LYS A 188 16.39 0.27 -10.58
CA LYS A 188 15.76 0.30 -11.91
C LYS A 188 14.55 -0.63 -11.98
N HIS A 189 14.59 -1.82 -11.39
CA HIS A 189 13.46 -2.77 -11.39
C HIS A 189 12.38 -2.39 -10.37
N ALA A 190 12.74 -1.88 -9.19
CA ALA A 190 11.77 -1.44 -8.18
C ALA A 190 11.00 -0.17 -8.65
N LEU A 191 11.71 0.82 -9.20
CA LEU A 191 11.08 2.04 -9.72
C LEU A 191 10.33 1.77 -11.03
N LYS A 192 10.84 0.93 -11.94
CA LYS A 192 10.06 0.50 -13.11
C LYS A 192 8.84 -0.32 -12.70
N GLY A 193 8.96 -1.19 -11.70
CA GLY A 193 7.84 -1.96 -11.16
C GLY A 193 6.74 -1.03 -10.66
N ALA A 194 7.08 0.01 -9.89
CA ALA A 194 6.10 1.00 -9.44
C ALA A 194 5.56 1.90 -10.59
N ILE A 195 6.41 2.38 -11.50
CA ILE A 195 6.03 3.27 -12.61
C ILE A 195 5.21 2.54 -13.68
N PHE A 196 5.38 1.22 -13.86
CA PHE A 196 4.51 0.43 -14.74
C PHE A 196 3.30 -0.09 -13.97
N ALA A 197 3.44 -0.60 -12.75
CA ALA A 197 2.32 -1.16 -12.00
C ALA A 197 1.32 -0.10 -11.54
N LEU A 198 1.71 1.14 -11.21
CA LEU A 198 0.75 2.15 -10.74
C LEU A 198 -0.19 2.62 -11.87
N PRO A 199 0.29 3.02 -13.06
CA PRO A 199 -0.58 3.34 -14.20
C PRO A 199 -1.34 2.11 -14.69
N PHE A 200 -0.74 0.92 -14.67
CA PHE A 200 -1.45 -0.30 -15.06
C PHE A 200 -2.51 -0.69 -14.03
N LEU A 201 -2.26 -0.60 -12.73
CA LEU A 201 -3.23 -0.88 -11.66
C LEU A 201 -4.31 0.19 -11.61
N THR A 202 -3.97 1.46 -11.77
CA THR A 202 -4.95 2.55 -11.83
C THR A 202 -5.79 2.45 -13.10
N THR A 203 -5.19 2.22 -14.27
CA THR A 203 -5.93 1.97 -15.52
C THR A 203 -6.73 0.66 -15.45
N PHE A 204 -6.20 -0.39 -14.84
CA PHE A 204 -6.88 -1.67 -14.63
C PHE A 204 -8.08 -1.46 -13.72
N MET A 205 -7.92 -0.82 -12.55
CA MET A 205 -9.05 -0.51 -11.66
C MET A 205 -10.05 0.41 -12.36
N ASP A 206 -9.61 1.50 -12.99
CA ASP A 206 -10.46 2.48 -13.67
C ASP A 206 -11.22 1.88 -14.88
N ARG A 207 -10.61 0.92 -15.59
CA ARG A 207 -11.22 0.26 -16.75
C ARG A 207 -11.97 -1.04 -16.44
N ILE A 208 -11.78 -1.67 -15.28
CA ILE A 208 -12.25 -3.05 -15.01
C ILE A 208 -13.16 -3.14 -13.79
N THR A 209 -13.05 -2.24 -12.80
CA THR A 209 -13.84 -2.36 -11.57
C THR A 209 -14.17 -1.00 -10.96
N THR A 210 -15.46 -0.70 -10.80
CA THR A 210 -15.92 0.49 -10.08
C THR A 210 -16.49 0.11 -8.70
N LEU A 211 -16.40 1.03 -7.75
CA LEU A 211 -17.15 0.97 -6.50
C LEU A 211 -18.48 1.71 -6.69
N SER A 212 -19.56 1.17 -6.15
CA SER A 212 -20.86 1.84 -6.13
C SER A 212 -21.50 1.73 -4.76
N LEU A 213 -22.04 2.85 -4.30
CA LEU A 213 -22.95 2.88 -3.16
C LEU A 213 -24.33 2.40 -3.64
N VAL A 214 -24.91 1.44 -2.93
CA VAL A 214 -26.28 0.99 -3.17
C VAL A 214 -27.19 1.73 -2.22
N ASP A 215 -28.02 2.62 -2.74
CA ASP A 215 -29.02 3.32 -1.94
C ASP A 215 -30.44 2.80 -2.21
N GLY A 216 -31.27 2.82 -1.18
CA GLY A 216 -32.67 2.40 -1.22
C GLY A 216 -32.92 0.91 -0.95
N ILE A 217 -34.20 0.55 -1.06
CA ILE A 217 -34.76 -0.73 -0.57
C ILE A 217 -35.06 -1.75 -1.67
N SER A 218 -34.87 -1.37 -2.94
CA SER A 218 -35.28 -2.19 -4.10
C SER A 218 -34.55 -3.53 -4.19
N MET A 219 -33.31 -3.60 -3.72
CA MET A 219 -32.50 -4.83 -3.74
C MET A 219 -32.50 -5.59 -2.41
N GLN A 220 -33.36 -5.20 -1.46
CA GLN A 220 -33.55 -5.95 -0.22
C GLN A 220 -34.22 -7.31 -0.49
N PRO A 221 -33.90 -8.36 0.30
CA PRO A 221 -32.98 -8.35 1.44
C PRO A 221 -31.50 -8.54 1.07
N ILE A 222 -31.19 -8.79 -0.21
CA ILE A 222 -29.83 -9.16 -0.64
C ILE A 222 -28.85 -7.99 -0.48
N LEU A 223 -29.27 -6.79 -0.86
CA LEU A 223 -28.53 -5.55 -0.61
C LEU A 223 -29.33 -4.66 0.35
N ASN A 224 -28.63 -4.00 1.28
CA ASN A 224 -29.19 -3.15 2.33
C ASN A 224 -30.20 -3.83 3.28
N PRO A 225 -29.96 -5.06 3.81
CA PRO A 225 -30.95 -5.83 4.57
C PRO A 225 -31.49 -5.12 5.81
N SER A 226 -30.67 -4.31 6.48
CA SER A 226 -31.02 -3.66 7.75
C SER A 226 -31.60 -2.25 7.59
N GLY A 227 -31.68 -1.71 6.36
CA GLY A 227 -32.20 -0.37 6.04
C GLY A 227 -31.41 0.83 6.58
N LEU A 228 -30.62 0.65 7.65
CA LEU A 228 -29.83 1.70 8.31
C LEU A 228 -28.46 1.94 7.66
N ASN A 229 -27.93 0.96 6.92
CA ASN A 229 -26.61 1.04 6.29
C ASN A 229 -26.73 0.70 4.80
N SER A 230 -26.15 1.56 3.95
CA SER A 230 -25.98 1.32 2.52
C SER A 230 -24.75 0.45 2.26
N ASP A 231 -24.91 -0.57 1.43
CA ASP A 231 -23.82 -1.41 0.98
C ASP A 231 -22.97 -0.67 -0.05
N TRP A 232 -21.66 -0.72 0.13
CA TRP A 232 -20.73 -0.45 -0.96
C TRP A 232 -20.46 -1.77 -1.65
N ILE A 233 -20.67 -1.80 -2.96
CA ILE A 233 -20.45 -3.00 -3.77
C ILE A 233 -19.33 -2.78 -4.79
N LEU A 234 -18.65 -3.87 -5.11
CA LEU A 234 -17.70 -3.93 -6.21
C LEU A 234 -18.43 -4.32 -7.51
N ILE A 235 -18.31 -3.50 -8.54
CA ILE A 235 -18.89 -3.74 -9.86
C ILE A 235 -17.75 -3.94 -10.86
N LYS A 236 -17.72 -5.09 -11.52
CA LYS A 236 -16.84 -5.34 -12.68
C LYS A 236 -17.40 -4.63 -13.91
N ARG A 237 -16.56 -3.95 -14.68
CA ARG A 237 -16.83 -3.22 -15.92
C ARG A 237 -15.87 -3.72 -17.02
N TRP A 238 -16.11 -4.88 -17.64
CA TRP A 238 -15.38 -5.25 -18.87
C TRP A 238 -16.22 -4.91 -20.12
N HIS A 239 -15.61 -4.90 -21.32
CA HIS A 239 -16.33 -4.64 -22.57
C HIS A 239 -17.66 -5.41 -22.62
N ILE A 240 -18.76 -4.68 -22.81
CA ILE A 240 -20.15 -5.17 -22.75
C ILE A 240 -20.40 -6.31 -23.75
N ASP A 241 -19.64 -6.37 -24.84
CA ASP A 241 -19.77 -7.38 -25.88
C ASP A 241 -19.41 -8.81 -25.40
N ASP A 242 -18.54 -8.93 -24.38
CA ASP A 242 -18.12 -10.22 -23.80
C ASP A 242 -18.88 -10.59 -22.51
N TYR A 243 -19.84 -9.76 -22.07
CA TYR A 243 -20.65 -10.10 -20.91
C TYR A 243 -21.60 -11.25 -21.26
N CYS A 244 -21.16 -12.47 -20.95
CA CYS A 244 -22.03 -13.63 -20.78
C CYS A 244 -22.88 -13.38 -19.52
N LEU A 245 -23.91 -12.53 -19.67
CA LEU A 245 -24.89 -12.28 -18.61
C LEU A 245 -25.61 -13.59 -18.30
N GLN A 246 -25.63 -13.94 -17.03
CA GLN A 246 -26.34 -15.12 -16.55
C GLN A 246 -27.61 -14.69 -15.82
N LYS A 247 -28.56 -15.61 -15.79
CA LYS A 247 -29.73 -15.47 -14.94
C LYS A 247 -29.26 -15.35 -13.48
N ASN A 248 -29.92 -14.49 -12.71
CA ASN A 248 -29.60 -14.13 -11.33
C ASN A 248 -28.36 -13.24 -11.12
N ASP A 249 -27.62 -12.86 -12.18
CA ASP A 249 -26.61 -11.81 -12.07
C ASP A 249 -27.23 -10.52 -11.49
N ILE A 250 -26.52 -9.86 -10.57
CA ILE A 250 -26.86 -8.48 -10.17
C ILE A 250 -26.05 -7.54 -11.06
N ILE A 251 -26.73 -6.69 -11.80
CA ILE A 251 -26.10 -5.77 -12.75
C ILE A 251 -26.39 -4.32 -12.41
N SER A 252 -25.44 -3.46 -12.76
CA SER A 252 -25.62 -2.01 -12.83
C SER A 252 -25.87 -1.60 -14.27
N PHE A 253 -26.85 -0.74 -14.51
CA PHE A 253 -27.20 -0.25 -15.83
C PHE A 253 -27.70 1.19 -15.75
N GLU A 254 -27.55 1.93 -16.84
CA GLU A 254 -28.13 3.27 -16.96
C GLU A 254 -29.63 3.16 -17.19
N SER A 255 -30.41 4.00 -16.49
CA SER A 255 -31.86 4.01 -16.56
C SER A 255 -32.32 4.27 -18.00
N PRO A 256 -33.20 3.44 -18.56
CA PRO A 256 -33.73 3.66 -19.92
C PRO A 256 -34.65 4.89 -20.01
N ARG A 257 -35.02 5.50 -18.87
CA ARG A 257 -35.91 6.67 -18.82
C ARG A 257 -35.20 7.96 -18.44
N GLU A 258 -34.11 7.88 -17.69
CA GLU A 258 -33.43 9.04 -17.10
C GLU A 258 -31.91 8.91 -17.30
N PRO A 259 -31.34 9.60 -18.31
CA PRO A 259 -29.90 9.56 -18.56
C PRO A 259 -29.08 9.99 -17.34
N GLY A 260 -27.96 9.31 -17.09
CA GLY A 260 -27.09 9.52 -15.95
C GLY A 260 -27.56 8.90 -14.63
N VAL A 261 -28.79 8.37 -14.56
CA VAL A 261 -29.27 7.65 -13.37
C VAL A 261 -28.92 6.17 -13.50
N PHE A 262 -28.06 5.67 -12.60
CA PHE A 262 -27.68 4.26 -12.57
C PHE A 262 -28.56 3.46 -11.63
N MET A 263 -28.97 2.29 -12.08
CA MET A 263 -29.84 1.37 -11.35
C MET A 263 -29.12 0.04 -11.14
N ILE A 264 -29.38 -0.59 -9.99
CA ILE A 264 -28.89 -1.95 -9.68
C ILE A 264 -30.09 -2.87 -9.56
N LYS A 265 -30.10 -3.95 -10.36
CA LYS A 265 -31.20 -4.94 -10.43
C LYS A 265 -30.65 -6.33 -10.73
N ARG A 266 -31.46 -7.35 -10.47
CA ARG A 266 -31.16 -8.75 -10.77
C ARG A 266 -31.70 -9.13 -12.15
N VAL A 267 -30.90 -9.82 -12.95
CA VAL A 267 -31.33 -10.43 -14.21
C VAL A 267 -32.28 -11.59 -13.91
N LYS A 268 -33.50 -11.52 -14.43
CA LYS A 268 -34.53 -12.57 -14.26
C LYS A 268 -34.78 -13.38 -15.52
N ALA A 269 -34.58 -12.79 -16.68
CA ALA A 269 -34.65 -13.49 -17.97
C ALA A 269 -33.70 -12.87 -18.99
N LEU A 270 -33.13 -13.73 -19.83
CA LEU A 270 -32.23 -13.38 -20.92
C LEU A 270 -33.00 -13.25 -22.25
N GLU A 271 -32.30 -12.87 -23.31
CA GLU A 271 -32.91 -12.70 -24.62
C GLU A 271 -33.63 -13.96 -25.11
N ASN A 272 -34.75 -13.77 -25.80
CA ASN A 272 -35.63 -14.81 -26.33
C ASN A 272 -36.35 -15.69 -25.28
N GLU A 273 -36.03 -15.58 -24.00
CA GLU A 273 -36.76 -16.25 -22.92
C GLU A 273 -38.15 -15.62 -22.71
N ILE A 274 -39.05 -16.40 -22.12
CA ILE A 274 -40.39 -15.97 -21.70
C ILE A 274 -40.38 -15.78 -20.18
N ILE A 275 -40.88 -14.64 -19.73
CA ILE A 275 -41.06 -14.34 -18.31
C ILE A 275 -42.50 -13.89 -18.04
N TYR A 276 -43.05 -14.30 -16.89
CA TYR A 276 -44.35 -13.86 -16.45
C TYR A 276 -44.26 -12.47 -15.78
N ASP A 277 -44.78 -11.44 -16.44
CA ASP A 277 -44.86 -10.09 -15.88
C ASP A 277 -45.96 -10.04 -14.81
N THR A 278 -45.54 -10.16 -13.56
CA THR A 278 -46.44 -10.10 -12.40
C THR A 278 -47.23 -8.80 -12.26
N LYS A 279 -46.81 -7.69 -12.88
CA LYS A 279 -47.54 -6.43 -12.81
C LYS A 279 -48.59 -6.33 -13.90
N LYS A 280 -48.30 -6.84 -15.10
CA LYS A 280 -49.24 -6.87 -16.23
C LYS A 280 -50.08 -8.15 -16.32
N GLN A 281 -49.80 -9.14 -15.46
CA GLN A 281 -50.49 -10.43 -15.40
C GLN A 281 -50.48 -11.17 -16.74
N ARG A 282 -49.34 -11.17 -17.42
CA ARG A 282 -49.17 -11.81 -18.74
C ARG A 282 -47.74 -12.28 -18.97
N GLU A 283 -47.59 -13.28 -19.83
CA GLU A 283 -46.28 -13.67 -20.35
C GLU A 283 -45.72 -12.59 -21.29
N THR A 284 -44.44 -12.32 -21.16
CA THR A 284 -43.70 -11.38 -21.99
C THR A 284 -42.41 -12.05 -22.46
N ARG A 285 -42.18 -12.01 -23.77
CA ARG A 285 -40.93 -12.49 -24.36
C ARG A 285 -39.88 -11.38 -24.33
N VAL A 286 -38.67 -11.69 -23.88
CA VAL A 286 -37.55 -10.76 -23.91
C VAL A 286 -37.02 -10.65 -25.34
N SER A 287 -36.96 -9.43 -25.88
CA SER A 287 -36.47 -9.18 -27.24
C SER A 287 -34.99 -9.53 -27.38
N LYS A 288 -34.57 -9.83 -28.62
CA LYS A 288 -33.15 -10.06 -28.95
C LYS A 288 -32.29 -8.86 -28.50
N GLY A 289 -31.11 -9.12 -27.93
CA GLY A 289 -30.21 -8.09 -27.40
C GLY A 289 -30.72 -7.36 -26.16
N HIS A 290 -31.78 -7.83 -25.51
CA HIS A 290 -32.34 -7.26 -24.29
C HIS A 290 -32.29 -8.26 -23.12
N VAL A 291 -32.42 -7.74 -21.90
CA VAL A 291 -32.56 -8.52 -20.67
C VAL A 291 -33.73 -8.00 -19.84
N TRP A 292 -34.36 -8.89 -19.06
CA TRP A 292 -35.37 -8.52 -18.08
C TRP A 292 -34.76 -8.46 -16.69
N VAL A 293 -34.94 -7.33 -16.00
CA VAL A 293 -34.34 -7.07 -14.69
C VAL A 293 -35.39 -6.72 -13.65
N GLU A 294 -35.26 -7.27 -12.45
CA GLU A 294 -36.15 -6.98 -11.32
C GLU A 294 -35.34 -6.70 -10.05
N GLY A 295 -35.89 -5.89 -9.16
CA GLY A 295 -35.34 -5.76 -7.82
C GLY A 295 -35.82 -6.91 -6.92
N ASP A 296 -34.99 -7.30 -5.96
CA ASP A 296 -35.31 -8.39 -5.03
C ASP A 296 -36.51 -8.04 -4.12
N ASN A 297 -36.75 -6.75 -3.86
CA ASN A 297 -37.94 -6.25 -3.18
C ASN A 297 -39.03 -5.88 -4.19
N LYS A 298 -39.85 -6.86 -4.58
CA LYS A 298 -40.91 -6.68 -5.60
C LYS A 298 -41.88 -5.53 -5.32
N ARG A 299 -42.15 -5.19 -4.06
CA ARG A 299 -43.11 -4.14 -3.66
C ARG A 299 -42.53 -2.73 -3.73
N ALA A 300 -41.21 -2.60 -3.69
CA ALA A 300 -40.51 -1.31 -3.64
C ALA A 300 -39.43 -1.19 -4.74
N SER A 301 -39.67 -1.81 -5.89
CA SER A 301 -38.74 -1.81 -7.02
C SER A 301 -39.37 -1.18 -8.24
N TYR A 302 -38.67 -0.19 -8.77
CA TYR A 302 -38.88 0.31 -10.12
C TYR A 302 -37.93 -0.42 -11.07
N ASP A 303 -38.47 -1.21 -11.98
CA ASP A 303 -37.74 -2.23 -12.75
C ASP A 303 -38.45 -2.64 -14.06
N SER A 304 -38.08 -3.75 -14.70
CA SER A 304 -38.63 -4.16 -16.01
C SER A 304 -40.15 -4.37 -16.01
N ARG A 305 -40.78 -4.61 -14.85
CA ARG A 305 -42.25 -4.66 -14.73
C ARG A 305 -42.90 -3.30 -15.02
N HIS A 306 -42.11 -2.23 -14.94
CA HIS A 306 -42.52 -0.85 -15.21
C HIS A 306 -42.09 -0.38 -16.59
N PHE A 307 -40.83 -0.62 -16.97
CA PHE A 307 -40.24 -0.09 -18.21
C PHE A 307 -39.97 -1.12 -19.32
N GLY A 308 -40.28 -2.40 -19.08
CA GLY A 308 -40.01 -3.49 -20.02
C GLY A 308 -38.56 -3.99 -19.95
N SER A 309 -38.18 -4.84 -20.90
CA SER A 309 -36.79 -5.30 -21.03
C SER A 309 -35.87 -4.15 -21.42
N ILE A 310 -34.62 -4.18 -20.96
CA ILE A 310 -33.61 -3.16 -21.26
C ILE A 310 -32.62 -3.68 -22.28
N ALA A 311 -32.11 -2.80 -23.14
CA ALA A 311 -31.06 -3.15 -24.08
C ALA A 311 -29.77 -3.52 -23.31
N ARG A 312 -29.07 -4.58 -23.73
CA ARG A 312 -27.80 -5.00 -23.12
C ARG A 312 -26.75 -3.89 -23.13
N GLY A 313 -26.79 -2.98 -24.12
CA GLY A 313 -25.90 -1.82 -24.20
C GLY A 313 -26.06 -0.79 -23.07
N LEU A 314 -27.17 -0.83 -22.31
CA LEU A 314 -27.34 0.03 -21.12
C LEU A 314 -26.64 -0.55 -19.88
N VAL A 315 -26.23 -1.83 -19.93
CA VAL A 315 -25.56 -2.49 -18.82
C VAL A 315 -24.16 -1.95 -18.68
N THR A 316 -23.83 -1.39 -17.52
CA THR A 316 -22.53 -0.77 -17.26
C THR A 316 -21.58 -1.66 -16.47
N GLY A 317 -22.09 -2.74 -15.85
CA GLY A 317 -21.26 -3.73 -15.17
C GLY A 317 -22.04 -4.74 -14.34
N ARG A 318 -21.32 -5.72 -13.80
CA ARG A 318 -21.86 -6.76 -12.91
C ARG A 318 -21.34 -6.60 -11.49
N ALA A 319 -22.25 -6.59 -10.51
CA ALA A 319 -21.92 -6.59 -9.10
C ALA A 319 -21.34 -7.95 -8.67
N LEU A 320 -20.21 -7.93 -7.97
CA LEU A 320 -19.48 -9.13 -7.55
C LEU A 320 -19.66 -9.44 -6.07
N CYS A 321 -19.39 -8.46 -5.21
CA CYS A 321 -19.43 -8.63 -3.77
C CYS A 321 -19.68 -7.31 -3.03
N VAL A 322 -20.03 -7.43 -1.74
CA VAL A 322 -20.12 -6.31 -0.80
C VAL A 322 -18.74 -6.02 -0.20
N LEU A 323 -18.35 -4.75 -0.15
CA LEU A 323 -17.09 -4.27 0.42
C LEU A 323 -17.27 -3.43 1.70
N TRP A 324 -18.48 -2.95 1.97
CA TRP A 324 -18.81 -2.27 3.23
C TRP A 324 -20.32 -2.39 3.45
N PRO A 325 -20.83 -2.53 4.69
CA PRO A 325 -20.14 -2.44 5.99
C PRO A 325 -19.24 -3.64 6.35
N PRO A 326 -18.31 -3.52 7.33
CA PRO A 326 -17.36 -4.58 7.69
C PRO A 326 -18.02 -5.92 7.98
N LYS A 327 -19.20 -5.90 8.60
CA LYS A 327 -19.99 -7.11 8.92
C LYS A 327 -20.40 -7.93 7.69
N ARG A 328 -20.38 -7.33 6.49
CA ARG A 328 -20.79 -7.95 5.23
C ARG A 328 -19.69 -7.98 4.19
N PHE A 329 -18.48 -7.55 4.56
CA PHE A 329 -17.32 -7.56 3.67
C PHE A 329 -17.13 -8.95 3.06
N GLY A 330 -16.98 -9.01 1.73
CA GLY A 330 -16.76 -10.24 0.99
C GLY A 330 -18.02 -11.07 0.67
N THR A 331 -19.23 -10.60 1.03
CA THR A 331 -20.47 -11.30 0.66
C THR A 331 -20.59 -11.36 -0.86
N LYS A 332 -20.56 -12.58 -1.43
CA LYS A 332 -20.70 -12.81 -2.88
C LYS A 332 -22.14 -12.51 -3.32
N LEU A 333 -22.28 -11.82 -4.45
CA LEU A 333 -23.57 -11.40 -5.02
C LEU A 333 -23.99 -12.24 -6.22
N THR A 334 -23.04 -12.96 -6.82
CA THR A 334 -23.26 -14.02 -7.80
C THR A 334 -23.16 -15.37 -7.11
N ILE A 335 -24.15 -16.21 -7.35
CA ILE A 335 -24.05 -17.66 -7.13
C ILE A 335 -23.25 -18.15 -8.34
N LEU A 336 -22.01 -18.59 -8.13
CA LEU A 336 -21.46 -19.61 -9.03
C LEU A 336 -22.32 -20.83 -8.72
N ASP A 337 -22.90 -21.45 -9.75
CA ASP A 337 -23.41 -22.80 -9.63
C ASP A 337 -22.29 -23.60 -8.94
N ASP A 338 -22.55 -24.07 -7.72
CA ASP A 338 -21.67 -25.02 -7.07
C ASP A 338 -21.59 -26.20 -8.04
N ASP A 339 -20.36 -26.52 -8.44
CA ASP A 339 -20.05 -27.69 -9.24
C ASP A 339 -20.78 -28.91 -8.68
N ASP A 340 -21.33 -29.67 -9.61
CA ASP A 340 -21.63 -31.08 -9.45
C ASP A 340 -20.43 -31.78 -8.78
N ASP A 341 -20.54 -32.06 -7.49
CA ASP A 341 -19.91 -33.21 -6.85
C ASP A 341 -21.07 -34.13 -6.40
N ASP A 342 -21.71 -34.75 -7.38
CA ASP A 342 -22.26 -36.10 -7.25
C ASP A 342 -21.08 -37.09 -7.33
N ASP A 343 -21.13 -38.10 -6.45
CA ASP A 343 -20.23 -39.25 -6.19
C ASP A 343 -19.02 -39.08 -5.24
#